data_AF-A0A835UKV3-F1
#
_entry.id   AF-A0A835UKV3-F1
#
_cell.length_a   1.000
_cell.length_b   1.000
_cell.length_c   1.000
_cell.angle_alpha   90.00
_cell.angle_beta   90.00
_cell.angle_gamma   90.00
#
_symmetry.space_group_name_H-M   'P 1'
#
loop_
_entity.id
_entity.type
_entity.pdbx_description
1 polymer ?
#
loop_
_entity_poly.entity_id
_entity_poly.type
_entity_poly.pdbx_seq_one_letter_code
_entity_poly.pdbx_strand_id
1 'polypeptide(L)'
;MFTSEEPTRFGISCLGSRLLAGSQELAHALHEVVDEQNISFVEAARTAGYASQEDLSSVFLKKQNYFSFIELHIEQGPILEQEGIPIGVVTAIAAPASIQVEFEGNGGHAGAVLMSARNDAGLAAAELSLAVEKHVLDSGSIDTVGTVGVMNLHPGAINSIPSKAHIEIDARDIDEERRNVVVNKIYQSAVQIAEKRGVRLSKFKIVNQDPPALSSSMIIKTMEDAAKQLNFDSMRMISRAYHDSLFMARISPMGMIFIPCYRGYSHKPEEFASPENIAKGVKRGSGDFQTAFMAGTKRASSTVGNVGGGGRGRSKQAEQTHEGPREDEETDGRPSRNSPPHFRSPQPPSPPRSVSSRAAIFSSFHPKP
;
A
#
# COMPACT_ATOMS: atom_id res chain seq x y z
N MET A 1 -1.63 17.15 -8.44
CA MET A 1 -0.30 16.81 -7.90
C MET A 1 -0.42 16.85 -6.40
N PHE A 2 -0.26 15.71 -5.73
CA PHE A 2 -0.31 15.64 -4.28
C PHE A 2 1.01 16.11 -3.67
N THR A 3 0.99 16.54 -2.41
CA THR A 3 2.15 17.15 -1.74
C THR A 3 3.19 16.13 -1.28
N SER A 4 2.74 14.96 -0.82
CA SER A 4 3.58 13.84 -0.39
C SER A 4 2.71 12.59 -0.33
N GLU A 5 3.16 11.54 -1.01
CA GLU A 5 2.57 10.21 -0.98
C GLU A 5 3.39 9.30 -0.05
N GLU A 6 4.72 9.34 -0.19
CA GLU A 6 5.63 8.56 0.65
C GLU A 6 5.67 9.04 2.11
N PRO A 7 5.79 8.13 3.10
CA PRO A 7 5.81 8.46 4.52
C PRO A 7 7.18 8.95 5.03
N THR A 8 8.18 9.11 4.16
CA THR A 8 9.61 9.21 4.51
C THR A 8 9.96 10.27 5.55
N ARG A 9 9.36 11.47 5.48
CA ARG A 9 9.80 12.60 6.32
C ARG A 9 9.14 12.65 7.70
N PHE A 10 7.84 12.34 7.75
CA PHE A 10 7.02 12.53 8.95
C PHE A 10 6.35 11.23 9.43
N GLY A 11 6.65 10.09 8.80
CA GLY A 11 6.01 8.80 9.08
C GLY A 11 4.54 8.73 8.67
N ILE A 12 4.09 9.63 7.79
CA ILE A 12 2.68 9.76 7.37
C ILE A 12 2.59 9.61 5.86
N SER A 13 2.00 8.50 5.40
CA SER A 13 1.74 8.27 3.98
C SER A 13 0.55 9.10 3.48
N CYS A 14 0.55 9.43 2.20
CA CYS A 14 -0.53 10.10 1.48
C CYS A 14 -1.04 11.37 2.17
N LEU A 15 -0.12 12.17 2.72
CA LEU A 15 -0.42 13.36 3.53
C LEU A 15 -1.42 14.29 2.83
N GLY A 16 -1.19 14.56 1.54
CA GLY A 16 -2.05 15.45 0.75
C GLY A 16 -3.45 14.88 0.54
N SER A 17 -3.57 13.65 0.05
CA SER A 17 -4.86 13.04 -0.25
C SER A 17 -5.66 12.67 1.00
N ARG A 18 -5.02 12.34 2.13
CA ARG A 18 -5.67 12.19 3.44
C ARG A 18 -6.33 13.50 3.90
N LEU A 19 -5.65 14.64 3.75
CA LEU A 19 -6.23 15.95 4.04
C LEU A 19 -7.36 16.28 3.07
N LEU A 20 -7.18 16.08 1.76
CA LEU A 20 -8.26 16.27 0.78
C LEU A 20 -9.50 15.42 1.11
N ALA A 21 -9.29 14.19 1.60
CA ALA A 21 -10.36 13.28 2.03
C ALA A 21 -10.99 13.64 3.40
N GLY A 22 -10.51 14.70 4.06
CA GLY A 22 -11.13 15.29 5.24
C GLY A 22 -10.74 14.65 6.58
N SER A 23 -9.54 14.07 6.70
CA SER A 23 -9.08 13.54 8.00
C SER A 23 -8.78 14.67 8.99
N GLN A 24 -9.68 14.86 9.96
CA GLN A 24 -9.51 15.81 11.05
C GLN A 24 -8.41 15.39 12.01
N GLU A 25 -8.28 14.09 12.27
CA GLU A 25 -7.23 13.56 13.14
C GLU A 25 -5.84 13.88 12.58
N LEU A 26 -5.66 13.71 11.27
CA LEU A 26 -4.40 14.07 10.61
C LEU A 26 -4.16 15.58 10.67
N ALA A 27 -5.16 16.40 10.35
CA ALA A 27 -5.03 17.85 10.39
C ALA A 27 -4.58 18.33 11.78
N HIS A 28 -5.12 17.74 12.85
CA HIS A 28 -4.69 18.04 14.21
C HIS A 28 -3.26 17.55 14.50
N ALA A 29 -2.96 16.28 14.18
CA ALA A 29 -1.66 15.68 14.44
C ALA A 29 -0.50 16.43 13.75
N LEU A 30 -0.73 16.99 12.55
CA LEU A 30 0.28 17.74 11.80
C LEU A 30 0.76 19.02 12.50
N HIS A 31 0.07 19.51 13.52
CA HIS A 31 0.58 20.63 14.33
C HIS A 31 1.70 20.22 15.30
N GLU A 32 1.77 18.94 15.65
CA GLU A 32 2.71 18.43 16.67
C GLU A 32 3.80 17.53 16.08
N VAL A 33 3.62 17.07 14.84
CA VAL A 33 4.55 16.16 14.18
C VAL A 33 5.83 16.89 13.75
N VAL A 34 6.95 16.25 14.03
CA VAL A 34 8.31 16.67 13.64
C VAL A 34 8.98 15.58 12.82
N ASP A 35 9.95 15.95 11.99
CA ASP A 35 10.82 15.01 11.30
C ASP A 35 11.99 14.53 12.19
N GLU A 36 12.85 13.67 11.66
CA GLU A 36 14.03 13.13 12.35
C GLU A 36 15.03 14.20 12.80
N GLN A 37 15.01 15.39 12.17
CA GLN A 37 15.83 16.54 12.53
C GLN A 37 15.10 17.49 13.50
N ASN A 38 13.95 17.07 14.02
CA ASN A 38 13.11 17.83 14.93
C ASN A 38 12.53 19.12 14.31
N ILE A 39 12.40 19.17 12.98
CA ILE A 39 11.74 20.26 12.26
C ILE A 39 10.24 19.96 12.21
N SER A 40 9.41 20.91 12.64
CA SER A 40 7.96 20.74 12.61
C SER A 40 7.40 20.70 11.18
N PHE A 41 6.29 19.99 10.98
CA PHE A 41 5.58 20.01 9.70
C PHE A 41 5.23 21.44 9.25
N VAL A 42 4.75 22.28 10.18
CA VAL A 42 4.37 23.67 9.90
C VAL A 42 5.57 24.49 9.41
N GLU A 43 6.72 24.36 10.07
CA GLU A 43 7.96 25.04 9.67
C GLU A 43 8.43 24.57 8.29
N ALA A 44 8.42 23.25 8.05
CA ALA A 44 8.81 22.67 6.76
C ALA A 44 7.90 23.15 5.63
N ALA A 45 6.59 23.14 5.85
CA ALA A 45 5.60 23.62 4.87
C ALA A 45 5.74 25.13 4.60
N ARG A 46 5.99 25.94 5.64
CA ARG A 46 6.24 27.39 5.49
C ARG A 46 7.52 27.66 4.71
N THR A 47 8.58 26.93 4.98
CA THR A 47 9.87 27.04 4.29
C THR A 47 9.74 26.73 2.80
N ALA A 48 8.90 25.75 2.45
CA ALA A 48 8.58 25.42 1.07
C ALA A 48 7.64 26.42 0.37
N GLY A 49 7.18 27.48 1.07
CA GLY A 49 6.29 28.50 0.52
C GLY A 49 4.80 28.16 0.56
N TYR A 50 4.41 27.11 1.29
CA TYR A 50 3.00 26.75 1.49
C TYR A 50 2.38 27.51 2.67
N ALA A 51 2.27 26.87 3.84
CA ALA A 51 1.37 27.21 4.95
C ALA A 51 1.53 28.64 5.50
N SER A 52 0.91 29.61 4.84
CA SER A 52 0.63 30.96 5.36
C SER A 52 -0.61 30.99 6.26
N GLN A 53 -1.45 29.95 6.19
CA GLN A 53 -2.59 29.71 7.07
C GLN A 53 -2.34 28.46 7.93
N GLU A 54 -2.65 28.56 9.22
CA GLU A 54 -2.49 27.45 10.18
C GLU A 54 -3.67 26.45 10.11
N ASP A 55 -4.82 26.85 9.53
CA ASP A 55 -5.99 25.99 9.43
C ASP A 55 -5.92 25.03 8.23
N LEU A 56 -5.53 23.79 8.50
CA LEU A 56 -5.46 22.71 7.52
C LEU A 56 -6.83 22.18 7.07
N SER A 57 -7.93 22.52 7.77
CA SER A 57 -9.29 22.11 7.36
C SER A 57 -9.73 22.76 6.05
N SER A 58 -9.11 23.88 5.68
CA SER A 58 -9.29 24.56 4.39
C SER A 58 -8.94 23.68 3.18
N VAL A 59 -8.12 22.63 3.37
CA VAL A 59 -7.73 21.68 2.33
C VAL A 59 -8.84 20.67 2.03
N PHE A 60 -9.81 20.48 2.94
CA PHE A 60 -10.77 19.39 2.85
C PHE A 60 -11.71 19.58 1.66
N LEU A 61 -11.90 18.52 0.87
CA LEU A 61 -12.86 18.51 -0.22
C LEU A 61 -14.18 17.89 0.22
N LYS A 62 -15.29 18.47 -0.25
CA LYS A 62 -16.60 17.84 -0.11
C LYS A 62 -16.66 16.56 -0.93
N LYS A 63 -17.40 15.55 -0.44
CA LYS A 63 -17.71 14.36 -1.24
C LYS A 63 -18.36 14.78 -2.55
N GLN A 64 -18.01 14.08 -3.63
CA GLN A 64 -18.50 14.31 -5.00
C GLN A 64 -18.11 15.69 -5.58
N ASN A 65 -17.13 16.38 -5.00
CA ASN A 65 -16.57 17.60 -5.60
C ASN A 65 -15.90 17.32 -6.96
N TYR A 66 -15.37 16.12 -7.13
CA TYR A 66 -14.95 15.60 -8.43
C TYR A 66 -15.95 14.55 -8.92
N PHE A 67 -16.25 14.62 -10.21
CA PHE A 67 -17.02 13.59 -10.90
C PHE A 67 -16.34 12.20 -10.77
N SER A 68 -15.01 12.19 -10.88
CA SER A 68 -14.17 10.99 -10.74
C SER A 68 -12.71 11.37 -10.52
N PHE A 69 -11.92 10.43 -10.03
CA PHE A 69 -10.46 10.51 -9.93
C PHE A 69 -9.80 9.35 -10.67
N ILE A 70 -8.77 9.63 -11.49
CA ILE A 70 -7.99 8.63 -12.23
C ILE A 70 -6.52 8.87 -11.94
N GLU A 71 -5.79 7.81 -11.62
CA GLU A 71 -4.34 7.86 -11.41
C GLU A 71 -3.64 6.90 -12.37
N LEU A 72 -2.62 7.40 -13.09
CA LEU A 72 -1.72 6.59 -13.89
C LEU A 72 -0.47 6.32 -13.05
N HIS A 73 -0.06 5.06 -12.96
CA HIS A 73 1.09 4.67 -12.16
C HIS A 73 1.84 3.50 -12.83
N ILE A 74 3.12 3.31 -12.49
CA ILE A 74 3.78 2.03 -12.81
C ILE A 74 3.21 0.93 -11.90
N GLU A 75 3.26 -0.33 -12.34
CA GLU A 75 2.73 -1.44 -11.54
C GLU A 75 3.42 -1.61 -10.18
N GLN A 76 4.74 -1.34 -10.12
CA GLN A 76 5.60 -1.67 -8.98
C GLN A 76 5.64 -3.19 -8.68
N GLY A 77 5.29 -3.98 -9.69
CA GLY A 77 5.25 -5.43 -9.69
C GLY A 77 5.58 -5.95 -11.08
N PRO A 78 5.87 -7.25 -11.22
CA PRO A 78 6.37 -7.80 -12.47
C PRO A 78 5.27 -8.36 -13.38
N ILE A 79 3.99 -8.32 -12.99
CA ILE A 79 2.93 -9.11 -13.63
C ILE A 79 2.72 -8.65 -15.08
N LEU A 80 2.56 -7.36 -15.32
CA LEU A 80 2.33 -6.82 -16.66
C LEU A 80 3.52 -7.07 -17.59
N GLU A 81 4.76 -6.96 -17.07
CA GLU A 81 5.96 -7.28 -17.87
C GLU A 81 6.04 -8.78 -18.19
N GLN A 82 5.80 -9.65 -17.20
CA GLN A 82 5.88 -11.10 -17.35
C GLN A 82 4.81 -11.64 -18.29
N GLU A 83 3.60 -11.10 -18.24
CA GLU A 83 2.48 -11.48 -19.11
C GLU A 83 2.52 -10.77 -20.48
N GLY A 84 3.42 -9.80 -20.67
CA GLY A 84 3.51 -9.01 -21.90
C GLY A 84 2.30 -8.09 -22.13
N ILE A 85 1.59 -7.71 -21.06
CA ILE A 85 0.35 -6.93 -21.12
C ILE A 85 0.68 -5.44 -20.85
N PRO A 86 0.35 -4.51 -21.76
CA PRO A 86 0.79 -3.12 -21.63
C PRO A 86 -0.03 -2.28 -20.65
N ILE A 87 -1.24 -2.71 -20.28
CA ILE A 87 -2.18 -1.94 -19.45
C ILE A 87 -2.79 -2.81 -18.35
N GLY A 88 -2.55 -2.41 -17.09
CA GLY A 88 -3.29 -2.92 -15.94
C GLY A 88 -4.49 -2.02 -15.62
N VAL A 89 -5.68 -2.61 -15.57
CA VAL A 89 -6.90 -1.97 -15.10
C VAL A 89 -7.05 -2.31 -13.63
N VAL A 90 -6.67 -1.38 -12.75
CA VAL A 90 -6.71 -1.63 -11.31
C VAL A 90 -8.16 -1.73 -10.85
N THR A 91 -8.50 -2.82 -10.18
CA THR A 91 -9.85 -3.07 -9.65
C THR A 91 -9.98 -2.70 -8.19
N ALA A 92 -8.89 -2.74 -7.45
CA ALA A 92 -8.84 -2.41 -6.03
C ALA A 92 -7.41 -2.12 -5.57
N ILE A 93 -7.30 -1.45 -4.43
CA ILE A 93 -6.05 -1.10 -3.74
C ILE A 93 -6.06 -1.80 -2.38
N ALA A 94 -4.96 -2.48 -2.05
CA ALA A 94 -4.80 -3.20 -0.78
C ALA A 94 -4.96 -2.26 0.44
N ALA A 95 -5.41 -2.82 1.56
CA ALA A 95 -5.57 -2.17 2.85
C ALA A 95 -4.21 -2.09 3.58
N PRO A 96 -3.56 -0.92 3.73
CA PRO A 96 -2.27 -0.82 4.37
C PRO A 96 -2.40 -0.66 5.89
N ALA A 97 -1.44 -1.20 6.63
CA ALA A 97 -1.19 -0.88 8.02
C ALA A 97 0.31 -0.71 8.26
N SER A 98 0.68 0.25 9.11
CA SER A 98 2.06 0.38 9.60
C SER A 98 2.11 0.43 11.12
N ILE A 99 3.16 -0.17 11.69
CA ILE A 99 3.28 -0.41 13.13
C ILE A 99 4.70 -0.04 13.56
N GLN A 100 4.81 0.75 14.63
CA GLN A 100 6.07 1.00 15.34
C GLN A 100 6.13 0.17 16.61
N VAL A 101 7.25 -0.54 16.80
CA VAL A 101 7.47 -1.38 17.99
C VAL A 101 8.81 -1.04 18.63
N GLU A 102 8.82 -0.86 19.95
CA GLU A 102 10.03 -0.62 20.74
C GLU A 102 10.18 -1.65 21.87
N PHE A 103 11.37 -2.26 21.93
CA PHE A 103 11.79 -3.11 23.05
C PHE A 103 12.89 -2.42 23.85
N GLU A 104 12.86 -2.56 25.16
CA GLU A 104 13.87 -2.04 26.08
C GLU A 104 14.39 -3.14 27.03
N GLY A 105 15.71 -3.28 27.08
CA GLY A 105 16.46 -4.15 27.97
C GLY A 105 17.55 -3.37 28.72
N ASN A 106 18.36 -4.06 29.52
CA ASN A 106 19.33 -3.40 30.39
C ASN A 106 20.61 -2.98 29.65
N GLY A 107 20.90 -3.59 28.49
CA GLY A 107 22.16 -3.45 27.78
C GLY A 107 23.36 -3.98 28.58
N GLY A 108 24.55 -3.47 28.29
CA GLY A 108 25.78 -3.79 29.03
C GLY A 108 26.95 -4.20 28.14
N HIS A 109 28.10 -4.45 28.76
CA HIS A 109 29.33 -4.78 28.03
C HIS A 109 29.25 -6.19 27.41
N ALA A 110 29.33 -6.28 26.08
CA ALA A 110 29.09 -7.52 25.34
C ALA A 110 30.08 -8.65 25.67
N GLY A 111 31.29 -8.31 26.13
CA GLY A 111 32.28 -9.31 26.55
C GLY A 111 32.21 -9.73 28.03
N ALA A 112 31.51 -8.97 28.88
CA ALA A 112 31.57 -9.17 30.34
C ALA A 112 30.24 -9.69 30.92
N VAL A 113 29.10 -9.24 30.39
CA VAL A 113 27.79 -9.69 30.85
C VAL A 113 27.55 -11.12 30.35
N LEU A 114 27.43 -12.07 31.28
CA LEU A 114 27.18 -13.49 30.96
C LEU A 114 25.81 -13.66 30.28
N MET A 115 25.70 -14.64 29.38
CA MET A 115 24.50 -14.84 28.55
C MET A 115 23.21 -15.02 29.36
N SER A 116 23.26 -15.72 30.49
CA SER A 116 22.09 -15.96 31.37
C SER A 116 21.56 -14.70 32.06
N ALA A 117 22.36 -13.63 32.12
CA ALA A 117 21.99 -12.37 32.74
C ALA A 117 21.49 -11.31 31.73
N ARG A 118 21.41 -11.65 30.44
CA ARG A 118 21.03 -10.70 29.39
C ARG A 118 19.53 -10.69 29.16
N ASN A 119 18.99 -9.50 28.92
CA ASN A 119 17.70 -9.23 28.29
C ASN A 119 17.93 -8.36 27.04
N ASP A 120 18.43 -8.98 25.97
CA ASP A 120 18.89 -8.30 24.76
C ASP A 120 17.72 -7.82 23.88
N ALA A 121 17.56 -6.50 23.75
CA ALA A 121 16.47 -5.89 22.97
C ALA A 121 16.62 -6.15 21.46
N GLY A 122 17.85 -6.27 20.96
CA GLY A 122 18.11 -6.55 19.54
C GLY A 122 17.66 -7.96 19.15
N LEU A 123 17.88 -8.93 20.03
CA LEU A 123 17.38 -10.30 19.80
C LEU A 123 15.84 -10.39 19.88
N ALA A 124 15.19 -9.59 20.72
CA ALA A 124 13.73 -9.49 20.73
C ALA A 124 13.19 -8.93 19.40
N ALA A 125 13.82 -7.89 18.85
CA ALA A 125 13.46 -7.33 17.55
C ALA A 125 13.68 -8.32 16.39
N ALA A 126 14.78 -9.11 16.42
CA ALA A 126 15.04 -10.15 15.45
C ALA A 126 13.98 -11.27 15.47
N GLU A 127 13.59 -11.74 16.67
CA GLU A 127 12.51 -12.73 16.83
C GLU A 127 11.18 -12.21 16.31
N LEU A 128 10.85 -10.95 16.58
CA LEU A 128 9.61 -10.34 16.09
C LEU A 128 9.62 -10.20 14.57
N SER A 129 10.77 -9.87 13.97
CA SER A 129 10.90 -9.75 12.51
C SER A 129 10.63 -11.06 11.79
N LEU A 130 11.14 -12.18 12.32
CA LEU A 130 10.84 -13.51 11.81
C LEU A 130 9.38 -13.91 12.06
N ALA A 131 8.80 -13.47 13.18
CA ALA A 131 7.39 -13.71 13.46
C ALA A 131 6.48 -12.96 12.46
N VAL A 132 6.83 -11.75 12.04
CA VAL A 132 6.10 -11.00 10.99
C VAL A 132 6.03 -11.82 9.70
N GLU A 133 7.18 -12.28 9.18
CA GLU A 133 7.22 -13.11 7.97
C GLU A 133 6.36 -14.38 8.14
N LYS A 134 6.51 -15.07 9.26
CA LYS A 134 5.72 -16.26 9.57
C LYS A 134 4.22 -15.98 9.53
N HIS A 135 3.74 -14.93 10.20
CA HIS A 135 2.30 -14.62 10.26
C HIS A 135 1.72 -14.23 8.90
N VAL A 136 2.52 -13.57 8.06
CA VAL A 136 2.16 -13.25 6.68
C VAL A 136 2.00 -14.53 5.86
N LEU A 137 2.97 -15.46 5.94
CA LEU A 137 2.90 -16.74 5.22
C LEU A 137 1.75 -17.63 5.74
N ASP A 138 1.49 -17.60 7.05
CA ASP A 138 0.39 -18.33 7.70
C ASP A 138 -1.00 -17.76 7.38
N SER A 139 -1.10 -16.64 6.65
CA SER A 139 -2.38 -16.07 6.20
C SER A 139 -3.09 -16.95 5.16
N GLY A 140 -2.32 -17.78 4.44
CA GLY A 140 -2.82 -18.62 3.34
C GLY A 140 -3.12 -17.85 2.05
N SER A 141 -2.79 -16.56 1.96
CA SER A 141 -3.02 -15.74 0.76
C SER A 141 -1.71 -15.21 0.17
N ILE A 142 -1.60 -15.29 -1.15
CA ILE A 142 -0.50 -14.64 -1.89
C ILE A 142 -0.61 -13.10 -1.85
N ASP A 143 -1.77 -12.57 -1.46
CA ASP A 143 -2.03 -11.14 -1.41
C ASP A 143 -1.65 -10.48 -0.09
N THR A 144 -1.37 -11.29 0.94
CA THR A 144 -0.85 -10.79 2.21
C THR A 144 0.64 -10.53 2.07
N VAL A 145 1.07 -9.32 2.37
CA VAL A 145 2.48 -8.96 2.46
C VAL A 145 2.77 -8.33 3.81
N GLY A 146 3.97 -8.53 4.32
CA GLY A 146 4.45 -7.81 5.50
C GLY A 146 5.96 -7.78 5.55
N THR A 147 6.50 -6.64 5.95
CA THR A 147 7.93 -6.33 5.85
C THR A 147 8.37 -5.56 7.09
N VAL A 148 9.50 -5.95 7.67
CA VAL A 148 10.23 -5.09 8.61
C VAL A 148 11.22 -4.27 7.80
N GLY A 149 10.85 -3.02 7.50
CA GLY A 149 11.65 -2.13 6.66
C GLY A 149 12.71 -1.35 7.43
N VAL A 150 12.50 -1.15 8.73
CA VAL A 150 13.38 -0.37 9.60
C VAL A 150 13.71 -1.20 10.85
N MET A 151 14.99 -1.24 11.21
CA MET A 151 15.48 -1.79 12.47
C MET A 151 16.65 -0.97 12.98
N ASN A 152 16.43 -0.24 14.07
CA ASN A 152 17.44 0.59 14.72
C ASN A 152 17.77 0.01 16.10
N LEU A 153 19.06 -0.26 16.34
CA LEU A 153 19.56 -0.76 17.61
C LEU A 153 20.33 0.34 18.34
N HIS A 154 20.06 0.51 19.62
CA HIS A 154 20.77 1.45 20.49
C HIS A 154 21.54 0.69 21.59
N PRO A 155 22.83 1.02 21.83
CA PRO A 155 23.57 2.17 21.29
C PRO A 155 24.18 1.99 19.89
N GLY A 156 24.02 0.82 19.26
CA GLY A 156 24.56 0.58 17.92
C GLY A 156 26.09 0.38 17.89
N ALA A 157 26.65 -0.22 18.95
CA ALA A 157 28.08 -0.49 19.08
C ALA A 157 28.34 -2.00 19.20
N ILE A 158 29.35 -2.50 18.48
CA ILE A 158 29.65 -3.94 18.39
C ILE A 158 29.93 -4.61 19.74
N ASN A 159 30.46 -3.86 20.70
CA ASN A 159 30.84 -4.33 22.04
C ASN A 159 29.80 -3.96 23.12
N SER A 160 28.60 -3.52 22.74
CA SER A 160 27.53 -3.15 23.66
C SER A 160 26.26 -3.93 23.33
N ILE A 161 25.71 -4.61 24.33
CA ILE A 161 24.43 -5.30 24.21
C ILE A 161 23.34 -4.25 23.97
N PRO A 162 22.49 -4.38 22.94
CA PRO A 162 21.42 -3.43 22.71
C PRO A 162 20.48 -3.30 23.91
N SER A 163 20.39 -2.08 24.45
CA SER A 163 19.42 -1.73 25.50
C SER A 163 18.09 -1.30 24.91
N LYS A 164 18.05 -0.86 23.65
CA LYS A 164 16.80 -0.52 22.97
C LYS A 164 16.83 -0.97 21.52
N ALA A 165 15.69 -1.44 21.03
CA ALA A 165 15.47 -1.74 19.61
C ALA A 165 14.16 -1.11 19.15
N HIS A 166 14.21 -0.40 18.01
CA HIS A 166 13.05 0.18 17.33
C HIS A 166 12.89 -0.51 15.99
N ILE A 167 11.69 -0.99 15.68
CA ILE A 167 11.36 -1.55 14.36
C ILE A 167 10.08 -0.92 13.81
N GLU A 168 10.04 -0.82 12.48
CA GLU A 168 8.84 -0.40 11.75
C GLU A 168 8.41 -1.49 10.79
N ILE A 169 7.13 -1.85 10.89
CA ILE A 169 6.51 -2.97 10.18
C ILE A 169 5.45 -2.40 9.24
N ASP A 170 5.51 -2.77 7.97
CA ASP A 170 4.46 -2.55 6.98
C ASP A 170 3.73 -3.88 6.75
N ALA A 171 2.40 -3.88 6.80
CA ALA A 171 1.58 -5.06 6.52
C ALA A 171 0.36 -4.68 5.68
N ARG A 172 0.10 -5.44 4.60
CA ARG A 172 -0.97 -5.13 3.64
C ARG A 172 -1.69 -6.40 3.20
N ASP A 173 -2.97 -6.23 2.90
CA ASP A 173 -3.77 -7.24 2.23
C ASP A 173 -4.96 -6.58 1.54
N ILE A 174 -5.47 -7.17 0.47
CA ILE A 174 -6.74 -6.74 -0.12
C ILE A 174 -7.95 -7.08 0.78
N ASP A 175 -7.84 -8.14 1.56
CA ASP A 175 -8.82 -8.54 2.56
C ASP A 175 -8.47 -7.91 3.91
N GLU A 176 -9.30 -6.96 4.34
CA GLU A 176 -9.05 -6.18 5.54
C GLU A 176 -9.01 -7.04 6.81
N GLU A 177 -9.90 -8.03 6.91
CA GLU A 177 -9.99 -8.90 8.09
C GLU A 177 -8.78 -9.82 8.17
N ARG A 178 -8.32 -10.37 7.03
CA ARG A 178 -7.11 -11.18 6.98
C ARG A 178 -5.87 -10.37 7.41
N ARG A 179 -5.72 -9.13 6.93
CA ARG A 179 -4.67 -8.22 7.43
C ARG A 179 -4.80 -8.00 8.94
N ASN A 180 -6.00 -7.74 9.45
CA ASN A 180 -6.23 -7.49 10.88
C ASN A 180 -5.81 -8.68 11.75
N VAL A 181 -6.08 -9.90 11.28
CA VAL A 181 -5.62 -11.12 11.94
C VAL A 181 -4.09 -11.17 12.00
N VAL A 182 -3.39 -10.83 10.91
CA VAL A 182 -1.92 -10.78 10.87
C VAL A 182 -1.38 -9.73 11.84
N VAL A 183 -1.92 -8.51 11.82
CA VAL A 183 -1.53 -7.42 12.75
C VAL A 183 -1.71 -7.85 14.21
N ASN A 184 -2.84 -8.48 14.54
CA ASN A 184 -3.07 -8.97 15.91
C ASN A 184 -2.08 -10.09 16.28
N LYS A 185 -1.78 -11.04 15.39
CA LYS A 185 -0.77 -12.08 15.64
C LYS A 185 0.63 -11.50 15.87
N ILE A 186 1.00 -10.44 15.15
CA ILE A 186 2.24 -9.68 15.36
C ILE A 186 2.26 -9.07 16.77
N TYR A 187 1.17 -8.43 17.19
CA TYR A 187 1.04 -7.89 18.56
C TYR A 187 1.21 -8.97 19.62
N GLN A 188 0.49 -10.08 19.51
CA GLN A 188 0.59 -11.20 20.47
C GLN A 188 2.01 -11.76 20.53
N SER A 189 2.70 -11.84 19.39
CA SER A 189 4.09 -12.30 19.34
C SER A 189 5.03 -11.30 20.02
N ALA A 190 4.83 -10.00 19.81
CA ALA A 190 5.63 -8.97 20.48
C ALA A 190 5.52 -9.07 22.01
N VAL A 191 4.31 -9.28 22.53
CA VAL A 191 4.06 -9.49 23.97
C VAL A 191 4.78 -10.76 24.47
N GLN A 192 4.58 -11.90 23.79
CA GLN A 192 5.19 -13.17 24.18
C GLN A 192 6.72 -13.13 24.13
N ILE A 193 7.30 -12.48 23.11
CA ILE A 193 8.73 -12.29 22.97
C ILE A 193 9.26 -11.41 24.10
N ALA A 194 8.56 -10.32 24.44
CA ALA A 194 8.96 -9.45 25.54
C ALA A 194 9.07 -10.20 26.87
N GLU A 195 8.03 -10.98 27.20
CA GLU A 195 7.99 -11.82 28.39
C GLU A 195 9.11 -12.87 28.39
N LYS A 196 9.24 -13.63 27.30
CA LYS A 196 10.25 -14.70 27.17
C LYS A 196 11.68 -14.17 27.27
N ARG A 197 11.95 -12.97 26.72
CA ARG A 197 13.27 -12.34 26.70
C ARG A 197 13.56 -11.50 27.94
N GLY A 198 12.58 -11.27 28.81
CA GLY A 198 12.73 -10.38 29.98
C GLY A 198 13.00 -8.93 29.59
N VAL A 199 12.50 -8.49 28.42
CA VAL A 199 12.57 -7.09 27.95
C VAL A 199 11.22 -6.41 28.14
N ARG A 200 11.20 -5.08 28.22
CA ARG A 200 9.96 -4.30 28.22
C ARG A 200 9.54 -4.03 26.77
N LEU A 201 8.31 -4.37 26.42
CA LEU A 201 7.65 -3.82 25.23
C LEU A 201 7.23 -2.38 25.56
N SER A 202 8.10 -1.41 25.28
CA SER A 202 7.87 -0.01 25.68
C SER A 202 6.92 0.71 24.72
N LYS A 203 6.75 0.22 23.50
CA LYS A 203 5.81 0.76 22.52
C LYS A 203 5.31 -0.32 21.57
N PHE A 204 4.01 -0.32 21.31
CA PHE A 204 3.40 -0.97 20.17
C PHE A 204 2.32 -0.02 19.63
N LYS A 205 2.66 0.75 18.60
CA LYS A 205 1.80 1.80 18.05
C LYS A 205 1.44 1.45 16.62
N ILE A 206 0.15 1.21 16.37
CA ILE A 206 -0.38 1.21 15.00
C ILE A 206 -0.39 2.67 14.53
N VAL A 207 0.44 2.99 13.55
CA VAL A 207 0.58 4.35 13.00
C VAL A 207 -0.56 4.64 12.04
N ASN A 208 -0.90 3.68 11.18
CA ASN A 208 -2.12 3.69 10.37
C ASN A 208 -2.64 2.26 10.18
N GLN A 209 -3.94 2.15 9.89
CA GLN A 209 -4.62 0.89 9.57
C GLN A 209 -5.84 1.25 8.72
N ASP A 210 -5.61 1.47 7.43
CA ASP A 210 -6.61 2.00 6.50
C ASP A 210 -7.39 0.87 5.81
N PRO A 211 -8.69 1.02 5.56
CA PRO A 211 -9.46 0.04 4.78
C PRO A 211 -9.01 0.02 3.31
N PRO A 212 -9.29 -1.06 2.55
CA PRO A 212 -9.01 -1.12 1.12
C PRO A 212 -9.92 -0.16 0.35
N ALA A 213 -9.58 0.11 -0.91
CA ALA A 213 -10.45 0.83 -1.83
C ALA A 213 -10.77 0.00 -3.07
N LEU A 214 -12.03 0.02 -3.48
CA LEU A 214 -12.47 -0.55 -4.76
C LEU A 214 -12.49 0.55 -5.82
N SER A 215 -12.00 0.23 -7.00
CA SER A 215 -12.19 1.10 -8.16
C SER A 215 -13.65 1.03 -8.63
N SER A 216 -14.16 2.15 -9.14
CA SER A 216 -15.53 2.24 -9.64
C SER A 216 -15.73 1.32 -10.84
N SER A 217 -16.78 0.51 -10.84
CA SER A 217 -17.14 -0.39 -11.95
C SER A 217 -17.32 0.36 -13.28
N MET A 218 -17.85 1.59 -13.23
CA MET A 218 -18.00 2.46 -14.40
C MET A 218 -16.64 2.89 -14.96
N ILE A 219 -15.68 3.21 -14.08
CA ILE A 219 -14.33 3.60 -14.47
C ILE A 219 -13.55 2.39 -15.02
N ILE A 220 -13.62 1.24 -14.35
CA ILE A 220 -13.04 -0.02 -14.82
C ILE A 220 -13.48 -0.31 -16.26
N LYS A 221 -14.80 -0.31 -16.50
CA LYS A 221 -15.35 -0.56 -17.85
C LYS A 221 -14.85 0.48 -18.87
N THR A 222 -14.76 1.74 -18.47
CA THR A 222 -14.27 2.81 -19.36
C THR A 222 -12.81 2.62 -19.73
N MET A 223 -11.97 2.20 -18.78
CA MET A 223 -10.55 1.89 -19.03
C MET A 223 -10.39 0.67 -19.95
N GLU A 224 -11.20 -0.38 -19.77
CA GLU A 224 -11.23 -1.56 -20.64
C GLU A 224 -11.67 -1.21 -22.07
N ASP A 225 -12.73 -0.41 -22.21
CA ASP A 225 -13.25 0.02 -23.51
C ASP A 225 -12.23 0.90 -24.25
N ALA A 226 -11.50 1.76 -23.52
CA ALA A 226 -10.44 2.58 -24.09
C ALA A 226 -9.22 1.77 -24.53
N ALA A 227 -8.78 0.78 -23.73
CA ALA A 227 -7.71 -0.13 -24.11
C ALA A 227 -8.07 -0.87 -25.42
N LYS A 228 -9.31 -1.37 -25.53
CA LYS A 228 -9.83 -1.99 -26.77
C LYS A 228 -9.81 -1.04 -27.96
N GLN A 229 -10.26 0.20 -27.82
CA GLN A 229 -10.25 1.19 -28.90
C GLN A 229 -8.84 1.54 -29.39
N LEU A 230 -7.85 1.44 -28.49
CA LEU A 230 -6.44 1.68 -28.78
C LEU A 230 -5.71 0.43 -29.30
N ASN A 231 -6.40 -0.72 -29.39
CA ASN A 231 -5.83 -2.03 -29.67
C ASN A 231 -4.69 -2.40 -28.69
N PHE A 232 -4.90 -2.11 -27.40
CA PHE A 232 -4.02 -2.52 -26.32
C PHE A 232 -4.65 -3.70 -25.57
N ASP A 233 -3.85 -4.75 -25.37
CA ASP A 233 -4.21 -5.78 -24.39
C ASP A 233 -4.27 -5.14 -23.00
N SER A 234 -5.24 -5.59 -22.19
CA SER A 234 -5.34 -5.15 -20.81
C SER A 234 -5.81 -6.28 -19.91
N MET A 235 -5.43 -6.21 -18.63
CA MET A 235 -5.87 -7.14 -17.61
C MET A 235 -6.37 -6.42 -16.37
N ARG A 236 -7.36 -7.00 -15.69
CA ARG A 236 -7.75 -6.56 -14.36
C ARG A 236 -6.72 -7.01 -13.33
N MET A 237 -6.37 -6.14 -12.40
CA MET A 237 -5.43 -6.48 -11.34
C MET A 237 -5.64 -5.65 -10.07
N ILE A 238 -5.06 -6.09 -8.96
CA ILE A 238 -5.06 -5.37 -7.68
C ILE A 238 -3.77 -4.56 -7.58
N SER A 239 -3.85 -3.33 -7.07
CA SER A 239 -2.66 -2.65 -6.58
C SER A 239 -2.31 -3.16 -5.18
N ARG A 240 -1.12 -3.74 -5.06
CA ARG A 240 -0.54 -4.18 -3.77
C ARG A 240 0.06 -3.00 -3.00
N ALA A 241 0.49 -1.98 -3.74
CA ALA A 241 0.90 -0.71 -3.17
C ALA A 241 -0.33 0.11 -2.75
N TYR A 242 -0.16 1.01 -1.78
CA TYR A 242 -1.12 2.09 -1.59
C TYR A 242 -0.74 3.25 -2.51
N HIS A 243 -1.70 4.13 -2.77
CA HIS A 243 -1.50 5.36 -3.55
C HIS A 243 -2.46 6.43 -3.03
N ASP A 244 -2.31 7.67 -3.47
CA ASP A 244 -3.28 8.74 -3.19
C ASP A 244 -4.72 8.36 -3.60
N SER A 245 -4.87 7.54 -4.66
CA SER A 245 -6.15 6.92 -5.05
C SER A 245 -6.91 6.24 -3.91
N LEU A 246 -6.23 5.63 -2.94
CA LEU A 246 -6.85 4.98 -1.78
C LEU A 246 -7.72 5.96 -0.98
N PHE A 247 -7.23 7.19 -0.80
CA PHE A 247 -7.92 8.24 -0.05
C PHE A 247 -8.89 9.01 -0.93
N MET A 248 -8.54 9.23 -2.21
CA MET A 248 -9.44 9.86 -3.17
C MET A 248 -10.73 9.04 -3.40
N ALA A 249 -10.66 7.72 -3.29
CA ALA A 249 -11.84 6.84 -3.34
C ALA A 249 -12.89 7.15 -2.26
N ARG A 250 -12.51 7.82 -1.16
CA ARG A 250 -13.44 8.22 -0.08
C ARG A 250 -14.33 9.41 -0.48
N ILE A 251 -13.90 10.19 -1.48
CA ILE A 251 -14.57 11.43 -1.88
C ILE A 251 -15.03 11.45 -3.34
N SER A 252 -14.56 10.55 -4.19
CA SER A 252 -14.94 10.48 -5.60
C SER A 252 -14.81 9.05 -6.16
N PRO A 253 -15.61 8.65 -7.16
CA PRO A 253 -15.36 7.43 -7.92
C PRO A 253 -13.91 7.38 -8.43
N MET A 254 -13.16 6.34 -8.06
CA MET A 254 -11.73 6.22 -8.35
C MET A 254 -11.44 5.08 -9.33
N GLY A 255 -10.40 5.22 -10.15
CA GLY A 255 -9.74 4.09 -10.81
C GLY A 255 -8.26 4.36 -11.05
N MET A 256 -7.48 3.31 -11.27
CA MET A 256 -6.08 3.46 -11.64
C MET A 256 -5.72 2.67 -12.90
N ILE A 257 -4.75 3.21 -13.62
CA ILE A 257 -4.13 2.59 -14.79
C ILE A 257 -2.70 2.24 -14.41
N PHE A 258 -2.33 0.97 -14.55
CA PHE A 258 -0.96 0.52 -14.42
C PHE A 258 -0.29 0.35 -15.78
N ILE A 259 1.01 0.67 -15.81
CA ILE A 259 1.92 0.34 -16.91
C ILE A 259 3.05 -0.56 -16.40
N PRO A 260 3.64 -1.42 -17.26
CA PRO A 260 4.75 -2.28 -16.86
C PRO A 260 5.99 -1.48 -16.43
N CYS A 261 6.70 -1.98 -15.42
CA CYS A 261 8.04 -1.53 -15.06
C CYS A 261 9.04 -2.70 -15.10
N TYR A 262 10.31 -2.36 -15.36
CA TYR A 262 11.38 -3.33 -15.57
C TYR A 262 11.57 -4.23 -14.36
N ARG A 263 11.37 -5.54 -14.53
CA ARG A 263 11.45 -6.58 -13.49
C ARG A 263 10.59 -6.35 -12.26
N GLY A 264 9.55 -5.51 -12.38
CA GLY A 264 8.75 -5.06 -11.25
C GLY A 264 9.52 -4.22 -10.23
N TYR A 265 10.67 -3.66 -10.60
CA TYR A 265 11.49 -2.86 -9.70
C TYR A 265 10.82 -1.53 -9.38
N SER A 266 10.82 -1.19 -8.09
CA SER A 266 10.29 0.03 -7.51
C SER A 266 11.03 0.35 -6.21
N HIS A 267 11.06 1.63 -5.80
CA HIS A 267 11.71 2.12 -4.58
C HIS A 267 13.23 1.82 -4.54
N LYS A 268 13.85 1.79 -5.73
CA LYS A 268 15.30 1.65 -5.91
C LYS A 268 15.75 2.24 -7.25
N PRO A 269 17.04 2.57 -7.42
CA PRO A 269 17.51 3.30 -8.60
C PRO A 269 17.32 2.58 -9.94
N GLU A 270 17.16 1.25 -9.95
CA GLU A 270 16.92 0.48 -11.17
C GLU A 270 15.45 0.47 -11.62
N GLU A 271 14.55 1.17 -10.91
CA GLU A 271 13.19 1.41 -11.35
C GLU A 271 13.17 2.06 -12.74
N PHE A 272 12.41 1.48 -13.66
CA PHE A 272 12.35 1.95 -15.04
C PHE A 272 11.04 1.55 -15.71
N ALA A 273 10.42 2.50 -16.41
CA ALA A 273 9.34 2.24 -17.37
C ALA A 273 9.77 2.77 -18.74
N SER A 274 9.57 1.98 -19.80
CA SER A 274 9.98 2.39 -21.14
C SER A 274 9.15 3.59 -21.61
N PRO A 275 9.72 4.50 -22.43
CA PRO A 275 8.95 5.58 -23.04
C PRO A 275 7.72 5.09 -23.81
N GLU A 276 7.78 3.90 -24.39
CA GLU A 276 6.65 3.26 -25.06
C GLU A 276 5.53 2.90 -24.08
N ASN A 277 5.83 2.29 -22.94
CA ASN A 277 4.84 1.94 -21.93
C ASN A 277 4.22 3.20 -21.30
N ILE A 278 5.04 4.21 -21.02
CA ILE A 278 4.56 5.51 -20.54
C ILE A 278 3.61 6.12 -21.58
N ALA A 279 4.01 6.12 -22.87
CA ALA A 279 3.16 6.62 -23.94
C ALA A 279 1.84 5.85 -24.04
N LYS A 280 1.84 4.51 -23.90
CA LYS A 280 0.61 3.69 -23.89
C LYS A 280 -0.32 4.06 -22.73
N GLY A 281 0.21 4.28 -21.53
CA GLY A 281 -0.57 4.71 -20.36
C GLY A 281 -1.16 6.12 -20.48
N VAL A 282 -0.48 7.02 -21.19
CA VAL A 282 -0.95 8.39 -21.44
C VAL A 282 -1.86 8.49 -22.68
N LYS A 283 -1.75 7.54 -23.62
CA LYS A 283 -2.35 7.67 -24.95
C LYS A 283 -3.86 7.84 -24.85
N ARG A 284 -4.33 8.97 -25.37
CA ARG A 284 -5.74 9.22 -25.61
C ARG A 284 -6.16 8.46 -26.86
N GLY A 285 -7.21 7.65 -26.78
CA GLY A 285 -7.89 7.13 -27.97
C GLY A 285 -8.20 8.26 -28.95
N SER A 286 -8.07 7.99 -30.25
CA SER A 286 -8.43 8.94 -31.32
C SER A 286 -9.92 9.35 -31.26
N GLY A 287 -10.73 8.60 -30.52
CA GLY A 287 -11.98 9.07 -29.94
C GLY A 287 -11.71 9.50 -28.50
N ASP A 288 -11.62 10.80 -28.30
CA ASP A 288 -11.46 11.49 -27.02
C ASP A 288 -11.74 10.66 -25.76
N PHE A 289 -10.70 10.18 -25.06
CA PHE A 289 -10.87 9.56 -23.74
C PHE A 289 -11.65 10.49 -22.80
N GLN A 290 -11.41 11.81 -22.88
CA GLN A 290 -12.14 12.81 -22.11
C GLN A 290 -13.60 12.98 -22.56
N THR A 291 -13.93 12.82 -23.84
CA THR A 291 -15.31 12.95 -24.35
C THR A 291 -16.09 11.64 -24.20
N ALA A 292 -15.45 10.48 -24.34
CA ALA A 292 -16.04 9.17 -24.02
C ALA A 292 -16.27 9.03 -22.51
N PHE A 293 -15.29 9.45 -21.68
CA PHE A 293 -15.46 9.55 -20.24
C PHE A 293 -16.56 10.55 -19.87
N MET A 294 -16.58 11.77 -20.41
CA MET A 294 -17.65 12.76 -20.18
C MET A 294 -19.03 12.35 -20.78
N ALA A 295 -19.08 11.52 -21.82
CA ALA A 295 -20.32 11.08 -22.46
C ALA A 295 -20.90 9.77 -21.88
N GLY A 296 -20.05 8.87 -21.37
CA GLY A 296 -20.48 7.69 -20.61
C GLY A 296 -21.06 8.07 -19.25
N THR A 297 -20.51 9.13 -18.67
CA THR A 297 -20.89 9.64 -17.34
C THR A 297 -22.18 10.45 -17.35
N LYS A 298 -22.41 11.27 -18.39
CA LYS A 298 -23.72 11.91 -18.65
C LYS A 298 -24.84 10.90 -18.89
N ARG A 299 -24.54 9.74 -19.49
CA ARG A 299 -25.54 8.67 -19.69
C ARG A 299 -25.92 7.99 -18.38
N ALA A 300 -24.97 7.70 -17.51
CA ALA A 300 -25.24 7.11 -16.19
C ALA A 300 -26.02 8.04 -15.24
N SER A 301 -25.76 9.36 -15.26
CA SER A 301 -26.51 10.31 -14.42
C SER A 301 -27.96 10.51 -14.88
N SER A 302 -28.23 10.40 -16.19
CA SER A 302 -29.59 10.47 -16.74
C SER A 302 -30.47 9.25 -16.40
N THR A 303 -29.88 8.11 -16.04
CA THR A 303 -30.63 6.90 -15.67
C THR A 303 -31.07 6.90 -14.21
N VAL A 304 -30.36 7.63 -13.34
CA VAL A 304 -30.72 7.76 -11.91
C VAL A 304 -31.79 8.83 -11.68
N GLY A 305 -31.94 9.79 -12.60
CA GLY A 305 -32.92 10.88 -12.52
C GLY A 305 -34.36 10.53 -12.91
N ASN A 306 -34.66 9.28 -13.28
CA ASN A 306 -35.98 8.89 -13.82
C ASN A 306 -36.66 7.75 -13.05
N VAL A 307 -36.48 7.71 -11.73
CA VAL A 307 -37.34 6.93 -10.81
C VAL A 307 -38.08 7.91 -9.89
N GLY A 308 -38.94 8.71 -10.50
CA GLY A 308 -39.85 9.63 -9.82
C GLY A 308 -41.22 9.55 -10.47
N GLY A 309 -42.01 8.56 -10.09
CA GLY A 309 -43.39 8.47 -10.59
C GLY A 309 -44.10 7.15 -10.29
N GLY A 310 -44.94 7.17 -9.25
CA GLY A 310 -46.17 6.37 -9.22
C GLY A 310 -46.14 5.08 -8.39
N GLY A 311 -47.06 4.98 -7.42
CA GLY A 311 -47.49 3.69 -6.88
C GLY A 311 -47.84 3.66 -5.40
N ARG A 312 -49.01 4.21 -5.03
CA ARG A 312 -49.64 3.96 -3.72
C ARG A 312 -50.11 2.49 -3.63
N GLY A 313 -49.75 1.84 -2.51
CA GLY A 313 -50.62 0.94 -1.74
C GLY A 313 -50.86 -0.49 -2.26
N ARG A 314 -50.40 -1.49 -1.49
CA ARG A 314 -51.26 -2.34 -0.65
C ARG A 314 -50.46 -3.41 0.07
N SER A 315 -50.75 -3.52 1.36
CA SER A 315 -50.40 -4.60 2.27
C SER A 315 -51.10 -5.90 1.87
N LYS A 316 -50.40 -7.04 1.96
CA LYS A 316 -50.94 -8.33 2.39
C LYS A 316 -49.87 -9.17 3.09
N GLN A 317 -50.23 -9.64 4.28
CA GLN A 317 -49.59 -10.70 5.07
C GLN A 317 -49.84 -12.09 4.43
N ALA A 318 -49.23 -13.10 5.07
CA ALA A 318 -49.40 -14.56 4.99
C ALA A 318 -48.27 -15.25 4.20
N GLU A 319 -47.65 -16.35 4.62
CA GLU A 319 -47.73 -17.18 5.83
C GLU A 319 -46.52 -18.16 5.77
N GLN A 320 -46.18 -18.77 6.89
CA GLN A 320 -45.08 -19.73 7.05
C GLN A 320 -45.28 -21.02 6.22
N THR A 321 -44.18 -21.72 5.89
CA THR A 321 -44.05 -23.16 6.18
C THR A 321 -42.58 -23.59 6.22
N HIS A 322 -42.27 -24.33 7.27
CA HIS A 322 -41.09 -25.16 7.48
C HIS A 322 -41.04 -26.31 6.46
N GLU A 323 -39.84 -26.74 6.07
CA GLU A 323 -39.41 -28.14 6.20
C GLU A 323 -37.88 -28.25 6.01
N GLY A 324 -37.23 -28.94 6.94
CA GLY A 324 -35.82 -29.31 6.94
C GLY A 324 -35.60 -30.73 6.37
N PRO A 325 -34.45 -31.36 6.65
CA PRO A 325 -33.50 -31.76 5.61
C PRO A 325 -33.54 -33.24 5.25
N ARG A 326 -32.82 -33.63 4.19
CA ARG A 326 -32.41 -35.02 3.95
C ARG A 326 -30.90 -35.12 3.80
N GLU A 327 -30.36 -36.04 4.59
CA GLU A 327 -28.99 -36.55 4.62
C GLU A 327 -28.77 -37.62 3.55
N ASP A 328 -27.54 -38.16 3.57
CA ASP A 328 -26.99 -39.35 2.90
C ASP A 328 -26.39 -39.09 1.50
N GLU A 329 -25.16 -39.52 1.17
CA GLU A 329 -24.36 -40.62 1.69
C GLU A 329 -22.88 -40.47 1.26
N GLU A 330 -21.99 -41.13 2.01
CA GLU A 330 -20.53 -41.22 1.84
C GLU A 330 -20.07 -41.81 0.50
N THR A 331 -18.84 -41.53 0.09
CA THR A 331 -17.87 -42.61 -0.21
C THR A 331 -16.43 -42.10 -0.23
N ASP A 332 -15.60 -42.94 0.38
CA ASP A 332 -14.19 -42.85 0.69
C ASP A 332 -13.28 -43.12 -0.53
N GLY A 333 -12.04 -42.61 -0.53
CA GLY A 333 -11.04 -43.04 -1.52
C GLY A 333 -9.86 -42.10 -1.79
N ARG A 334 -8.74 -42.31 -1.09
CA ARG A 334 -7.36 -41.91 -1.45
C ARG A 334 -6.41 -43.04 -1.02
N PRO A 335 -5.12 -43.10 -1.46
CA PRO A 335 -4.40 -42.24 -2.41
C PRO A 335 -3.60 -43.03 -3.48
N SER A 336 -3.09 -42.35 -4.51
CA SER A 336 -1.88 -42.82 -5.21
C SER A 336 -0.88 -41.68 -5.40
N ARG A 337 0.37 -41.98 -5.03
CA ARG A 337 1.56 -41.15 -5.16
C ARG A 337 2.10 -41.29 -6.57
N ASN A 338 2.48 -40.19 -7.21
CA ASN A 338 3.48 -40.20 -8.28
C ASN A 338 4.29 -38.91 -8.22
N SER A 339 5.60 -39.08 -8.08
CA SER A 339 6.62 -38.03 -8.09
C SER A 339 6.94 -37.58 -9.53
N PRO A 340 7.34 -36.32 -9.76
CA PRO A 340 7.61 -35.79 -11.11
C PRO A 340 9.05 -36.07 -11.59
N PRO A 341 9.32 -36.06 -12.91
CA PRO A 341 10.67 -36.17 -13.44
C PRO A 341 11.43 -34.84 -13.39
N HIS A 342 12.74 -34.96 -13.20
CA HIS A 342 13.74 -33.88 -13.12
C HIS A 342 13.78 -32.97 -14.36
N PHE A 343 13.69 -31.65 -14.15
CA PHE A 343 14.08 -30.63 -15.12
C PHE A 343 15.48 -30.10 -14.80
N ARG A 344 16.38 -30.13 -15.80
CA ARG A 344 17.70 -29.50 -15.77
C ARG A 344 17.57 -27.99 -16.02
N SER A 345 18.20 -27.16 -15.18
CA SER A 345 18.32 -25.71 -15.37
C SER A 345 19.35 -25.38 -16.46
N PRO A 346 19.06 -24.51 -17.45
CA PRO A 346 20.07 -23.87 -18.27
C PRO A 346 20.66 -22.65 -17.55
N GLN A 347 21.98 -22.44 -17.69
CA GLN A 347 22.68 -21.29 -17.12
C GLN A 347 22.26 -19.96 -17.77
N PRO A 348 22.24 -18.85 -17.02
CA PRO A 348 21.96 -17.53 -17.57
C PRO A 348 23.15 -17.00 -18.40
N PRO A 349 22.90 -16.28 -19.52
CA PRO A 349 23.95 -15.60 -20.27
C PRO A 349 24.50 -14.38 -19.51
N SER A 350 25.77 -14.07 -19.76
CA SER A 350 26.52 -12.98 -19.12
C SER A 350 25.94 -11.59 -19.46
N PRO A 351 25.96 -10.61 -18.53
CA PRO A 351 25.47 -9.27 -18.79
C PRO A 351 26.41 -8.49 -19.74
N PRO A 352 25.88 -7.63 -20.63
CA PRO A 352 26.70 -6.74 -21.44
C PRO A 352 27.32 -5.63 -20.59
N ARG A 353 28.52 -5.20 -21.02
CA ARG A 353 29.40 -4.23 -20.35
C ARG A 353 28.73 -2.87 -20.16
N SER A 354 28.83 -2.33 -18.93
CA SER A 354 28.43 -0.96 -18.61
C SER A 354 29.36 0.05 -19.29
N VAL A 355 28.78 0.98 -20.06
CA VAL A 355 29.46 2.19 -20.52
C VAL A 355 29.18 3.28 -19.49
N SER A 356 30.23 3.68 -18.78
CA SER A 356 30.23 4.79 -17.84
C SER A 356 30.14 6.12 -18.60
N SER A 357 29.04 6.85 -18.44
CA SER A 357 28.94 8.26 -18.81
C SER A 357 28.76 9.09 -17.54
N ARG A 358 29.86 9.69 -17.08
CA ARG A 358 29.89 10.76 -16.07
C ARG A 358 29.20 12.00 -16.64
N ALA A 359 28.18 12.51 -15.97
CA ALA A 359 27.70 13.87 -16.16
C ALA A 359 27.94 14.66 -14.87
N ALA A 360 28.91 15.57 -14.91
CA ALA A 360 29.14 16.59 -13.91
C ALA A 360 28.28 17.80 -14.25
N ILE A 361 27.55 18.35 -13.29
CA ILE A 361 26.89 19.66 -13.42
C ILE A 361 27.50 20.59 -12.37
N PHE A 362 28.26 21.57 -12.85
CA PHE A 362 28.64 22.78 -12.12
C PHE A 362 27.48 23.78 -12.20
N SER A 363 27.08 24.39 -11.09
CA SER A 363 26.34 25.66 -11.10
C SER A 363 27.09 26.70 -10.27
N SER A 364 27.74 27.63 -10.96
CA SER A 364 28.31 28.86 -10.41
C SER A 364 27.25 29.96 -10.44
N PHE A 365 26.86 30.48 -9.27
CA PHE A 365 26.15 31.76 -9.15
C PHE A 365 27.15 32.87 -8.80
N HIS A 366 27.06 33.97 -9.54
CA HIS A 366 27.57 35.29 -9.13
C HIS A 366 26.39 36.26 -9.16
N PRO A 367 26.12 36.99 -8.08
CA PRO A 367 25.16 38.09 -8.09
C PRO A 367 25.89 39.41 -8.39
N LYS A 368 25.18 40.39 -8.96
CA LYS A 368 25.39 41.83 -8.76
C LYS A 368 24.40 42.67 -9.58
N PRO A 369 24.19 43.94 -9.22
CA PRO A 369 24.26 44.56 -7.89
C PRO A 369 22.88 44.95 -7.34
#